data_AF-A0A4R7T891-F1
#
_entry.id   AF-A0A4R7T891-F1
#
_cell.length_a   1.000
_cell.length_b   1.000
_cell.length_c   1.000
_cell.angle_alpha   90.00
_cell.angle_beta   90.00
_cell.angle_gamma   90.00
#
_symmetry.space_group_name_H-M   'P 1'
#
loop_
_entity.id
_entity.type
_entity.pdbx_description
1 polymer ?
#
loop_
_entity_poly.entity_id
_entity_poly.type
_entity_poly.pdbx_seq_one_letter_code
_entity_poly.pdbx_strand_id
1 'polypeptide(L)'
;MSERVRRRRLGAPVLTIGTVALLFAVAAALGMDDSTGTKDSNAFVSSVPWVVWRMVAAAAILLFLGMLMTAARVLGDGSDWGLVATPRRRWTYVAVAATAIAVFFALLSLAGGRFPDVPVKDLVVRLRAVLLAGMIAAVPWLALVWLAHETCHALQDRIAELAPIRKAPGEVVASGIESAKYRDLIAQLLNLWKLLLLCVGGFALGVIAAIVTSGALRAAFLAAHPERADEFPAVNVLYYGALFAVLLSVLAVPLAASWRSCARGVVEQAYPLPADGQPTEEWVSSRSRLEALLHLDVSLLRNPLTALTILSPLLTGALAAFIPELGKV
;
A
#
# COMPACT_ATOMS: atom_id res chain seq x y z
N MET A 1 -33.09 -20.77 -4.08
CA MET A 1 -32.09 -19.88 -3.44
C MET A 1 -30.79 -20.69 -3.25
N SER A 2 -29.77 -20.40 -4.05
CA SER A 2 -28.64 -21.30 -4.33
C SER A 2 -27.67 -21.51 -3.15
N GLU A 3 -27.23 -22.75 -2.97
CA GLU A 3 -26.27 -23.26 -1.97
C GLU A 3 -24.97 -22.42 -1.85
N ARG A 4 -24.59 -21.70 -2.92
CA ARG A 4 -23.44 -20.76 -2.93
C ARG A 4 -23.65 -19.56 -2.00
N VAL A 5 -24.90 -19.09 -1.86
CA VAL A 5 -25.22 -17.97 -0.95
C VAL A 5 -25.16 -18.43 0.51
N ARG A 6 -25.51 -19.68 0.80
CA ARG A 6 -25.45 -20.26 2.14
C ARG A 6 -24.00 -20.55 2.58
N ARG A 7 -23.16 -21.07 1.68
CA ARG A 7 -21.71 -21.25 1.92
C ARG A 7 -20.97 -19.92 2.12
N ARG A 8 -21.36 -18.84 1.42
CA ARG A 8 -20.78 -17.50 1.63
C ARG A 8 -21.11 -16.90 3.01
N ARG A 9 -22.29 -17.18 3.59
CA ARG A 9 -22.71 -16.59 4.87
C ARG A 9 -22.08 -17.25 6.10
N LEU A 10 -21.83 -18.56 6.07
CA LEU A 10 -21.10 -19.26 7.13
C LEU A 10 -19.59 -19.02 7.07
N GLY A 11 -19.07 -18.62 5.90
CA GLY A 11 -17.63 -18.37 5.71
C GLY A 11 -17.11 -17.14 6.45
N ALA A 12 -17.88 -16.06 6.56
CA ALA A 12 -17.43 -14.82 7.20
C ALA A 12 -17.12 -14.99 8.71
N PRO A 13 -18.02 -15.52 9.56
CA PRO A 13 -17.73 -15.69 10.98
C PRO A 13 -16.60 -16.71 11.25
N VAL A 14 -16.54 -17.79 10.47
CA VAL A 14 -15.46 -18.78 10.57
C VAL A 14 -14.12 -18.17 10.19
N LEU A 15 -14.07 -17.34 9.15
CA LEU A 15 -12.86 -16.64 8.74
C LEU A 15 -12.41 -15.61 9.78
N THR A 16 -13.34 -14.89 10.42
CA THR A 16 -12.99 -13.98 11.53
C THR A 16 -12.45 -14.74 12.73
N ILE A 17 -13.11 -15.83 13.15
CA ILE A 17 -12.64 -16.66 14.27
C ILE A 17 -11.27 -17.27 13.95
N GLY A 18 -11.08 -17.79 12.74
CA GLY A 18 -9.81 -18.33 12.29
C GLY A 18 -8.69 -17.28 12.28
N THR A 19 -8.99 -16.05 11.84
CA THR A 19 -8.02 -14.94 11.85
C THR A 19 -7.64 -14.54 13.27
N VAL A 20 -8.60 -14.47 14.19
CA VAL A 20 -8.35 -14.17 15.61
C VAL A 20 -7.55 -15.29 16.26
N ALA A 21 -7.90 -16.56 16.02
CA ALA A 21 -7.14 -17.70 16.52
C ALA A 21 -5.69 -17.70 16.01
N LEU A 22 -5.50 -17.40 14.71
CA LEU A 22 -4.18 -17.27 14.12
C LEU A 22 -3.38 -16.11 14.73
N LEU A 23 -4.03 -14.97 15.03
CA LEU A 23 -3.40 -13.85 15.72
C LEU A 23 -2.83 -14.27 17.08
N PHE A 24 -3.64 -14.95 17.90
CA PHE A 24 -3.20 -15.46 19.19
C PHE A 24 -2.10 -16.52 19.04
N ALA A 25 -2.18 -17.40 18.04
CA ALA A 25 -1.16 -18.41 17.79
C ALA A 25 0.19 -17.79 17.40
N VAL A 26 0.18 -16.78 16.51
CA VAL A 26 1.42 -16.07 16.12
C VAL A 26 1.96 -15.25 17.29
N ALA A 27 1.11 -14.59 18.07
CA ALA A 27 1.53 -13.86 19.26
C ALA A 27 2.14 -14.80 20.32
N ALA A 28 1.56 -16.00 20.50
CA ALA A 28 2.10 -17.03 21.38
C ALA A 28 3.45 -17.55 20.86
N ALA A 29 3.59 -17.78 19.55
CA ALA A 29 4.84 -18.20 18.92
C ALA A 29 5.95 -17.14 19.07
N LEU A 30 5.60 -15.85 18.91
CA LEU A 30 6.47 -14.72 19.23
C LEU A 30 6.77 -14.60 20.73
N GLY A 31 6.07 -15.36 21.56
CA GLY A 31 6.20 -15.42 23.01
C GLY A 31 6.94 -16.63 23.57
N MET A 32 7.26 -17.60 22.72
CA MET A 32 7.93 -18.84 23.12
C MET A 32 9.40 -18.55 23.44
N ASP A 33 9.88 -19.05 24.58
CA ASP A 33 11.26 -18.88 25.06
C ASP A 33 11.74 -17.43 25.17
N ASP A 34 10.84 -16.48 25.47
CA ASP A 34 11.19 -15.06 25.61
C ASP A 34 12.09 -14.78 26.83
N SER A 35 12.01 -15.63 27.85
CA SER A 35 12.71 -15.42 29.12
C SER A 35 14.15 -15.92 29.06
N THR A 36 15.08 -15.13 29.61
CA THR A 36 16.47 -15.55 29.86
C THR A 36 16.61 -16.42 31.11
N GLY A 37 15.50 -16.70 31.81
CA GLY A 37 15.47 -17.44 33.07
C GLY A 37 15.74 -16.58 34.31
N THR A 38 16.10 -15.30 34.13
CA THR A 38 16.28 -14.34 35.22
C THR A 38 14.94 -13.84 35.77
N LYS A 39 14.91 -13.39 37.03
CA LYS A 39 13.69 -12.83 37.65
C LYS A 39 13.18 -11.60 36.90
N ASP A 40 14.10 -10.73 36.50
CA ASP A 40 13.78 -9.48 35.79
C ASP A 40 13.22 -9.76 34.39
N SER A 41 13.78 -10.75 33.68
CA SER A 41 13.26 -11.18 32.38
C SER A 41 11.87 -11.80 32.50
N ASN A 42 11.61 -12.64 33.51
CA ASN A 42 10.29 -13.22 33.75
C ASN A 42 9.23 -12.15 34.08
N ALA A 43 9.57 -11.17 34.91
CA ALA A 43 8.70 -10.05 35.24
C ALA A 43 8.41 -9.18 34.01
N PHE A 44 9.41 -8.95 33.16
CA PHE A 44 9.25 -8.17 31.95
C PHE A 44 8.40 -8.87 30.88
N VAL A 45 8.65 -10.14 30.60
CA VAL A 45 7.91 -10.92 29.58
C VAL A 45 6.42 -11.10 29.95
N SER A 46 6.09 -11.04 31.25
CA SER A 46 4.71 -11.05 31.73
C SER A 46 4.06 -9.66 31.80
N SER A 47 4.83 -8.59 31.54
CA SER A 47 4.32 -7.22 31.60
C SER A 47 3.31 -6.92 30.49
N VAL A 48 2.35 -6.04 30.80
CA VAL A 48 1.34 -5.58 29.83
C VAL A 48 1.98 -4.96 28.57
N PRO A 49 3.00 -4.09 28.66
CA PRO A 49 3.63 -3.50 27.48
C PRO A 49 4.26 -4.53 26.54
N TRP A 50 4.91 -5.57 27.07
CA TRP A 50 5.47 -6.65 26.25
C TRP A 50 4.39 -7.49 25.56
N VAL A 51 3.33 -7.84 26.29
CA VAL A 51 2.17 -8.55 25.72
C VAL A 51 1.53 -7.74 24.58
N VAL A 52 1.36 -6.43 24.78
CA VAL A 52 0.83 -5.52 23.75
C VAL A 52 1.73 -5.52 22.52
N TRP A 53 3.06 -5.40 22.68
CA TRP A 53 3.98 -5.47 21.55
C TRP A 53 3.86 -6.78 20.77
N ARG A 54 3.81 -7.94 21.45
CA ARG A 54 3.65 -9.25 20.77
C ARG A 54 2.35 -9.33 19.97
N MET A 55 1.24 -8.84 20.54
CA MET A 55 -0.05 -8.81 19.84
C MET A 55 -0.02 -7.90 18.61
N VAL A 56 0.60 -6.72 18.74
CA VAL A 56 0.77 -5.78 17.62
C VAL A 56 1.67 -6.35 16.53
N ALA A 57 2.81 -6.95 16.91
CA ALA A 57 3.74 -7.59 15.99
C ALA A 57 3.10 -8.77 15.25
N ALA A 58 2.32 -9.60 15.96
CA ALA A 58 1.55 -10.68 15.35
C ALA A 58 0.51 -10.14 14.34
N ALA A 59 -0.22 -9.08 14.71
CA ALA A 59 -1.16 -8.43 13.79
C ALA A 59 -0.45 -7.88 12.54
N ALA A 60 0.72 -7.28 12.71
CA ALA A 60 1.54 -6.78 11.60
C ALA A 60 2.00 -7.91 10.68
N ILE A 61 2.48 -9.04 11.22
CA ILE A 61 2.87 -10.22 10.42
C ILE A 61 1.69 -10.74 9.61
N LEU A 62 0.51 -10.87 10.22
CA LEU A 62 -0.69 -11.33 9.52
C LEU A 62 -1.16 -10.35 8.44
N LEU A 63 -1.07 -9.05 8.71
CA LEU A 63 -1.33 -8.02 7.71
C LEU A 63 -0.35 -8.13 6.54
N PHE A 64 0.95 -8.25 6.81
CA PHE A 64 1.98 -8.42 5.78
C PHE A 64 1.76 -9.69 4.95
N LEU A 65 1.36 -10.80 5.58
CA LEU A 65 1.00 -12.02 4.86
C LEU A 65 -0.24 -11.82 3.97
N GLY A 66 -1.28 -11.16 4.49
CA GLY A 66 -2.48 -10.80 3.73
C GLY A 66 -2.17 -9.90 2.54
N MET A 67 -1.31 -8.90 2.74
CA MET A 67 -0.80 -8.01 1.70
C MET A 67 -0.02 -8.78 0.64
N LEU A 68 0.90 -9.66 1.04
CA LEU A 68 1.69 -10.53 0.15
C LEU A 68 0.77 -11.41 -0.70
N MET A 69 -0.21 -12.09 -0.09
CA MET A 69 -1.17 -12.93 -0.80
C MET A 69 -2.03 -12.11 -1.78
N THR A 70 -2.46 -10.92 -1.37
CA THR A 70 -3.26 -10.03 -2.23
C THR A 70 -2.45 -9.59 -3.45
N ALA A 71 -1.23 -9.11 -3.24
CA ALA A 71 -0.36 -8.66 -4.33
C ALA A 71 0.06 -9.83 -5.24
N ALA A 72 0.31 -11.02 -4.68
CA ALA A 72 0.59 -12.22 -5.47
C ALA A 72 -0.59 -12.62 -6.37
N ARG A 73 -1.83 -12.54 -5.85
CA ARG A 73 -3.05 -12.75 -6.66
C ARG A 73 -3.18 -11.72 -7.77
N VAL A 74 -2.96 -10.44 -7.46
CA VAL A 74 -2.98 -9.36 -8.48
C VAL A 74 -1.91 -9.58 -9.56
N LEU A 75 -0.72 -10.04 -9.20
CA LEU A 75 0.34 -10.38 -10.16
C LEU A 75 -0.02 -11.59 -11.04
N GLY A 76 -0.68 -12.61 -10.46
CA GLY A 76 -1.22 -13.76 -11.18
C GLY A 76 -2.28 -13.34 -12.19
N ASP A 77 -3.29 -12.62 -11.71
CA ASP A 77 -4.47 -12.19 -12.48
C ASP A 77 -4.25 -10.82 -13.17
N GLY A 78 -3.00 -10.46 -13.49
CA GLY A 78 -2.63 -9.10 -13.89
C GLY A 78 -3.43 -8.52 -15.06
N SER A 79 -3.95 -9.36 -15.96
CA SER A 79 -4.83 -8.91 -17.07
C SER A 79 -6.10 -8.23 -16.58
N ASP A 80 -6.69 -8.75 -15.50
CA ASP A 80 -7.94 -8.23 -14.93
C ASP A 80 -7.73 -6.87 -14.25
N TRP A 81 -6.47 -6.58 -13.89
CA TRP A 81 -6.01 -5.32 -13.33
C TRP A 81 -5.48 -4.34 -14.38
N GLY A 82 -5.62 -4.68 -15.67
CA GLY A 82 -5.18 -3.84 -16.78
C GLY A 82 -3.68 -3.90 -17.07
N LEU A 83 -2.93 -4.84 -16.48
CA LEU A 83 -1.51 -5.04 -16.76
C LEU A 83 -1.33 -5.85 -18.05
N VAL A 84 -0.59 -5.28 -19.02
CA VAL A 84 -0.34 -5.90 -20.33
C VAL A 84 0.96 -6.72 -20.36
N ALA A 85 1.69 -6.78 -19.24
CA ALA A 85 2.98 -7.47 -19.17
C ALA A 85 2.85 -9.01 -19.28
N THR A 86 3.76 -9.62 -20.04
CA THR A 86 3.90 -11.08 -20.13
C THR A 86 4.32 -11.70 -18.79
N PRO A 87 4.00 -12.99 -18.52
CA PRO A 87 4.36 -13.63 -17.26
C PRO A 87 5.85 -13.56 -16.94
N ARG A 88 6.72 -13.75 -17.94
CA ARG A 88 8.17 -13.64 -17.79
C ARG A 88 8.59 -12.24 -17.33
N ARG A 89 8.01 -11.19 -17.93
CA ARG A 89 8.30 -9.80 -17.57
C ARG A 89 7.84 -9.49 -16.15
N ARG A 90 6.66 -9.96 -15.74
CA ARG A 90 6.18 -9.80 -14.34
C ARG A 90 7.19 -10.35 -13.33
N TRP A 91 7.68 -11.58 -13.55
CA TRP A 91 8.69 -12.19 -12.68
C TRP A 91 10.03 -11.45 -12.69
N THR A 92 10.44 -10.87 -13.82
CA THR A 92 11.62 -9.99 -13.87
C THR A 92 11.45 -8.79 -12.93
N TYR A 93 10.30 -8.11 -12.96
CA TYR A 93 10.03 -6.99 -12.04
C TYR A 93 10.00 -7.44 -10.57
N VAL A 94 9.45 -8.63 -10.27
CA VAL A 94 9.52 -9.21 -8.92
C VAL A 94 10.98 -9.45 -8.49
N ALA A 95 11.82 -10.00 -9.35
CA ALA A 95 13.22 -10.26 -9.05
C ALA A 95 14.02 -8.96 -8.84
N VAL A 96 13.79 -7.94 -9.68
CA VAL A 96 14.39 -6.61 -9.51
C VAL A 96 13.91 -5.96 -8.21
N ALA A 97 12.62 -6.05 -7.90
CA ALA A 97 12.07 -5.51 -6.65
C ALA A 97 12.63 -6.22 -5.42
N ALA A 98 12.74 -7.55 -5.46
CA ALA A 98 13.35 -8.36 -4.41
C ALA A 98 14.82 -7.95 -4.20
N THR A 99 15.55 -7.71 -5.28
CA THR A 99 16.95 -7.26 -5.22
C THR A 99 17.06 -5.88 -4.60
N ALA A 100 16.22 -4.91 -5.02
CA ALA A 100 16.21 -3.56 -4.46
C ALA A 100 15.89 -3.57 -2.96
N ILE A 101 14.91 -4.36 -2.55
CA ILE A 101 14.52 -4.53 -1.13
C ILE A 101 15.63 -5.24 -0.33
N ALA A 102 16.28 -6.25 -0.90
CA ALA A 102 17.41 -6.92 -0.27
C ALA A 102 18.61 -5.99 -0.06
N VAL A 103 18.93 -5.15 -1.06
CA VAL A 103 19.98 -4.13 -0.94
C VAL A 103 19.61 -3.10 0.12
N PHE A 104 18.37 -2.60 0.12
CA PHE A 104 17.89 -1.66 1.14
C PHE A 104 17.97 -2.28 2.55
N PHE A 105 17.57 -3.55 2.70
CA PHE A 105 17.68 -4.28 3.96
C PHE A 105 19.13 -4.47 4.42
N ALA A 106 20.03 -4.81 3.49
CA ALA A 106 21.45 -4.94 3.77
C ALA A 106 22.05 -3.60 4.24
N LEU A 107 21.72 -2.50 3.56
CA LEU A 107 22.14 -1.16 3.95
C LEU A 107 21.63 -0.77 5.34
N LEU A 108 20.34 -1.01 5.63
CA LEU A 108 19.78 -0.77 6.96
C LEU A 108 20.45 -1.63 8.04
N SER A 109 20.76 -2.88 7.72
CA SER A 109 21.43 -3.82 8.63
C SER A 109 22.88 -3.42 8.91
N LEU A 110 23.58 -2.88 7.91
CA LEU A 110 24.96 -2.39 8.02
C LEU A 110 25.05 -1.01 8.69
N ALA A 111 24.07 -0.14 8.45
CA ALA A 111 23.99 1.19 9.09
C ALA A 111 23.71 1.12 10.60
N GLY A 112 23.32 -0.06 11.11
CA GLY A 112 23.54 -0.51 12.49
C GLY A 112 23.24 0.50 13.59
N GLY A 113 21.96 0.73 13.90
CA GLY A 113 21.58 1.26 15.22
C GLY A 113 21.84 0.20 16.29
N ARG A 114 22.39 0.60 17.45
CA ARG A 114 22.37 -0.25 18.65
C ARG A 114 20.92 -0.55 18.98
N PHE A 115 20.51 -1.82 18.87
CA PHE A 115 19.18 -2.20 19.33
C PHE A 115 19.11 -1.98 20.84
N PRO A 116 17.97 -1.48 21.35
CA PRO A 116 17.79 -1.34 22.78
C PRO A 116 18.02 -2.70 23.46
N ASP A 117 18.91 -2.73 24.43
CA ASP A 117 19.17 -3.92 25.23
C ASP A 117 18.00 -4.08 26.23
N VAL A 118 17.12 -5.03 25.94
CA VAL A 118 15.94 -5.37 26.75
C VAL A 118 16.14 -6.80 27.24
N PRO A 119 15.71 -7.17 28.47
CA PRO A 119 15.87 -8.51 29.03
C PRO A 119 14.95 -9.56 28.37
N VAL A 120 15.00 -9.66 27.04
CA VAL A 120 14.29 -10.63 26.22
C VAL A 120 15.30 -11.42 25.41
N LYS A 121 15.21 -12.74 25.50
CA LYS A 121 16.05 -13.65 24.73
C LYS A 121 15.79 -13.47 23.22
N ASP A 122 16.88 -13.33 22.47
CA ASP A 122 16.88 -13.24 21.01
C ASP A 122 16.03 -12.08 20.43
N LEU A 123 15.87 -10.97 21.16
CA LEU A 123 15.09 -9.81 20.72
C LEU A 123 15.46 -9.33 19.31
N VAL A 124 16.76 -9.25 19.01
CA VAL A 124 17.26 -8.82 17.70
C VAL A 124 16.76 -9.73 16.58
N VAL A 125 16.72 -11.05 16.81
CA VAL A 125 16.23 -12.02 15.83
C VAL A 125 14.72 -11.84 15.61
N ARG A 126 13.95 -11.65 16.68
CA ARG A 126 12.50 -11.42 16.61
C ARG A 126 12.15 -10.14 15.87
N LEU A 127 12.87 -9.04 16.16
CA LEU A 127 12.70 -7.77 15.45
C LEU A 127 13.06 -7.88 13.97
N ARG A 128 14.16 -8.58 13.65
CA ARG A 128 14.56 -8.84 12.27
C ARG A 128 13.54 -9.71 11.54
N ALA A 129 12.90 -10.67 12.20
CA ALA A 129 11.86 -11.50 11.60
C ALA A 129 10.61 -10.67 11.22
N VAL A 130 10.14 -9.79 12.11
CA VAL A 130 9.01 -8.88 11.82
C VAL A 130 9.36 -7.93 10.68
N LEU A 131 10.56 -7.35 10.70
CA LEU A 131 11.04 -6.47 9.64
C LEU A 131 11.12 -7.22 8.30
N LEU A 132 11.70 -8.42 8.29
CA LEU A 132 11.84 -9.25 7.10
C LEU A 132 10.48 -9.62 6.52
N ALA A 133 9.47 -9.93 7.36
CA ALA A 133 8.11 -10.18 6.91
C ALA A 133 7.52 -8.97 6.17
N GLY A 134 7.70 -7.75 6.70
CA GLY A 134 7.28 -6.52 6.04
C GLY A 134 8.02 -6.28 4.72
N MET A 135 9.33 -6.54 4.69
CA MET A 135 10.16 -6.38 3.50
C MET A 135 9.77 -7.34 2.39
N ILE A 136 9.56 -8.62 2.71
CA ILE A 136 9.08 -9.63 1.75
C ILE A 136 7.70 -9.25 1.22
N ALA A 137 6.81 -8.79 2.10
CA ALA A 137 5.48 -8.36 1.70
C ALA A 137 5.52 -7.17 0.73
N ALA A 138 6.49 -6.25 0.85
CA ALA A 138 6.65 -5.07 -0.01
C ALA A 138 7.10 -5.41 -1.45
N VAL A 139 7.78 -6.55 -1.67
CA VAL A 139 8.32 -6.96 -2.98
C VAL A 139 7.27 -6.94 -4.10
N PRO A 140 6.16 -7.69 -3.99
CA PRO A 140 5.17 -7.70 -5.06
C PRO A 140 4.47 -6.35 -5.26
N TRP A 141 4.35 -5.52 -4.22
CA TRP A 141 3.76 -4.18 -4.35
C TRP A 141 4.65 -3.24 -5.17
N LEU A 142 5.96 -3.26 -4.90
CA LEU A 142 6.91 -2.47 -5.67
C LEU A 142 6.93 -2.91 -7.14
N ALA A 143 6.90 -4.21 -7.39
CA ALA A 143 6.79 -4.76 -8.75
C ALA A 143 5.50 -4.31 -9.45
N LEU A 144 4.36 -4.31 -8.75
CA LEU A 144 3.07 -3.84 -9.30
C LEU A 144 3.11 -2.36 -9.66
N VAL A 145 3.72 -1.51 -8.83
CA VAL A 145 3.87 -0.07 -9.11
C VAL A 145 4.69 0.15 -10.39
N TRP A 146 5.81 -0.56 -10.53
CA TRP A 146 6.66 -0.45 -11.72
C TRP A 146 5.98 -0.99 -12.98
N LEU A 147 5.29 -2.13 -12.88
CA LEU A 147 4.49 -2.68 -13.99
C LEU A 147 3.34 -1.76 -14.40
N ALA A 148 2.67 -1.13 -13.44
CA ALA A 148 1.62 -0.16 -13.72
C ALA A 148 2.18 1.08 -14.42
N HIS A 149 3.37 1.54 -14.02
CA HIS A 149 4.05 2.67 -14.66
C HIS A 149 4.43 2.34 -16.11
N GLU A 150 5.01 1.17 -16.35
CA GLU A 150 5.32 0.69 -17.69
C GLU A 150 4.06 0.56 -18.55
N THR A 151 2.97 0.06 -17.98
CA THR A 151 1.70 -0.07 -18.69
C THR A 151 1.13 1.31 -19.07
N CYS A 152 1.29 2.32 -18.21
CA CYS A 152 0.90 3.70 -18.55
C CYS A 152 1.71 4.21 -19.75
N HIS A 153 3.03 4.00 -19.79
CA HIS A 153 3.85 4.39 -20.95
C HIS A 153 3.41 3.68 -22.23
N ALA A 154 3.19 2.36 -22.17
CA ALA A 154 2.69 1.61 -23.32
C ALA A 154 1.29 2.04 -23.78
N LEU A 155 0.43 2.47 -22.84
CA LEU A 155 -0.87 3.06 -23.17
C LEU A 155 -0.73 4.41 -23.86
N GLN A 156 0.22 5.24 -23.42
CA GLN A 156 0.47 6.54 -24.01
C GLN A 156 0.87 6.42 -25.49
N ASP A 157 1.73 5.45 -25.83
CA ASP A 157 2.10 5.15 -27.22
C ASP A 157 0.87 4.73 -28.04
N ARG A 158 0.03 3.84 -27.50
CA ARG A 158 -1.21 3.39 -28.16
C ARG A 158 -2.23 4.51 -28.36
N ILE A 159 -2.29 5.48 -27.45
CA ILE A 159 -3.20 6.63 -27.55
C ILE A 159 -2.78 7.53 -28.72
N ALA A 160 -1.47 7.71 -28.93
CA ALA A 160 -0.95 8.51 -30.04
C ALA A 160 -1.31 7.94 -31.43
N GLU A 161 -1.57 6.63 -31.52
CA GLU A 161 -1.94 5.93 -32.76
C GLU A 161 -3.45 5.97 -33.06
N LEU A 162 -4.30 6.43 -32.13
CA LEU A 162 -5.76 6.41 -32.31
C LEU A 162 -6.24 7.49 -33.28
N ALA A 163 -7.26 7.17 -34.07
CA ALA A 163 -8.02 8.19 -34.77
C ALA A 163 -9.00 8.91 -33.82
N PRO A 164 -9.32 10.19 -34.05
CA PRO A 164 -10.31 10.89 -33.23
C PRO A 164 -11.72 10.31 -33.44
N ILE A 165 -12.50 10.18 -32.35
CA ILE A 165 -13.90 9.71 -32.43
C ILE A 165 -14.77 10.74 -33.15
N ARG A 166 -14.50 12.02 -32.90
CA ARG A 166 -15.22 13.16 -33.47
C ARG A 166 -14.22 14.16 -34.05
N LYS A 167 -14.41 14.59 -35.30
CA LYS A 167 -13.61 15.68 -35.90
C LYS A 167 -14.28 17.05 -35.79
N ALA A 168 -15.61 17.09 -35.83
CA ALA A 168 -16.40 18.31 -35.79
C ALA A 168 -17.71 18.11 -34.99
N PRO A 169 -18.34 19.19 -34.50
CA PRO A 169 -19.65 19.11 -33.87
C PRO A 169 -20.67 18.48 -34.82
N GLY A 170 -21.34 17.40 -34.40
CA GLY A 170 -22.32 16.67 -35.21
C GLY A 170 -21.77 15.51 -36.06
N GLU A 171 -20.46 15.43 -36.31
CA GLU A 171 -19.88 14.40 -37.19
C GLU A 171 -19.23 13.27 -36.38
N VAL A 172 -19.91 12.11 -36.29
CA VAL A 172 -19.34 10.89 -35.72
C VAL A 172 -18.46 10.25 -36.79
N VAL A 173 -17.14 10.24 -36.56
CA VAL A 173 -16.16 9.70 -37.52
C VAL A 173 -15.76 8.27 -37.15
N ALA A 174 -15.98 7.86 -35.89
CA ALA A 174 -15.61 6.54 -35.41
C ALA A 174 -16.42 5.42 -36.08
N SER A 175 -15.71 4.54 -36.78
CA SER A 175 -16.23 3.22 -37.13
C SER A 175 -16.46 2.38 -35.86
N GLY A 176 -17.24 1.31 -35.95
CA GLY A 176 -17.46 0.39 -34.83
C GLY A 176 -16.16 -0.19 -34.24
N ILE A 177 -15.10 -0.28 -35.05
CA ILE A 177 -13.77 -0.76 -34.66
C ILE A 177 -13.06 0.25 -33.76
N GLU A 178 -13.07 1.54 -34.12
CA GLU A 178 -12.44 2.59 -33.29
C GLU A 178 -13.16 2.72 -31.94
N SER A 179 -14.49 2.64 -31.94
CA SER A 179 -15.29 2.65 -30.70
C SER A 179 -14.93 1.48 -29.76
N ALA A 180 -14.55 0.32 -30.30
CA ALA A 180 -14.08 -0.81 -29.50
C ALA A 180 -12.69 -0.54 -28.89
N LYS A 181 -11.75 0.02 -29.67
CA LYS A 181 -10.40 0.37 -29.16
C LYS A 181 -10.46 1.36 -28.00
N TYR A 182 -11.28 2.40 -28.09
CA TYR A 182 -11.46 3.35 -26.99
C TYR A 182 -12.07 2.69 -25.75
N ARG A 183 -13.06 1.81 -25.92
CA ARG A 183 -13.67 1.06 -24.81
C ARG A 183 -12.63 0.23 -24.07
N ASP A 184 -11.77 -0.46 -24.80
CA ASP A 184 -10.71 -1.29 -24.22
C ASP A 184 -9.68 -0.45 -23.45
N LEU A 185 -9.30 0.71 -24.00
CA LEU A 185 -8.37 1.64 -23.34
C LEU A 185 -8.97 2.25 -22.07
N ILE A 186 -10.23 2.67 -22.11
CA ILE A 186 -10.95 3.20 -20.94
C ILE A 186 -11.04 2.12 -19.86
N ALA A 187 -11.38 0.88 -20.23
CA ALA A 187 -11.44 -0.24 -19.28
C ALA A 187 -10.06 -0.51 -18.64
N GLN A 188 -8.98 -0.50 -19.44
CA GLN A 188 -7.61 -0.65 -18.95
C GLN A 188 -7.23 0.48 -17.98
N LEU A 189 -7.52 1.73 -18.31
CA LEU A 189 -7.27 2.87 -17.42
C LEU A 189 -8.05 2.78 -16.11
N LEU A 190 -9.32 2.37 -16.14
CA LEU A 190 -10.12 2.18 -14.93
C LEU A 190 -9.57 1.06 -14.04
N ASN A 191 -9.06 -0.02 -14.64
CA ASN A 191 -8.44 -1.11 -13.88
C ASN A 191 -7.08 -0.70 -13.30
N LEU A 192 -6.28 0.07 -14.05
CA LEU A 192 -5.04 0.65 -13.53
C LEU A 192 -5.29 1.65 -12.39
N TRP A 193 -6.38 2.42 -12.44
CA TRP A 193 -6.77 3.29 -11.33
C TRP A 193 -7.09 2.50 -10.05
N LYS A 194 -7.86 1.40 -10.19
CA LYS A 194 -8.14 0.49 -9.06
C LYS A 194 -6.85 -0.12 -8.52
N LEU A 195 -5.92 -0.51 -9.40
CA LEU A 195 -4.62 -1.04 -9.03
C LEU A 195 -3.80 0.01 -8.26
N LEU A 196 -3.78 1.26 -8.71
CA LEU A 196 -3.10 2.37 -8.04
C LEU A 196 -3.65 2.59 -6.63
N LEU A 197 -4.97 2.66 -6.48
CA LEU A 197 -5.60 2.79 -5.16
C LEU A 197 -5.27 1.62 -4.25
N LEU A 198 -5.26 0.39 -4.79
CA LEU A 198 -4.89 -0.80 -4.05
C LEU A 198 -3.42 -0.74 -3.59
N CYS A 199 -2.49 -0.34 -4.48
CA CYS A 199 -1.06 -0.20 -4.16
C CYS A 199 -0.81 0.86 -3.08
N VAL A 200 -1.42 2.04 -3.21
CA VAL A 200 -1.28 3.12 -2.22
C VAL A 200 -1.89 2.71 -0.88
N GLY A 201 -3.07 2.11 -0.88
CA GLY A 201 -3.73 1.62 0.33
C GLY A 201 -2.94 0.50 1.01
N GLY A 202 -2.41 -0.46 0.25
CA GLY A 202 -1.55 -1.52 0.74
C GLY A 202 -0.29 -0.96 1.41
N PHE A 203 0.42 -0.07 0.73
CA PHE A 203 1.63 0.54 1.29
C PHE A 203 1.32 1.35 2.57
N ALA A 204 0.28 2.18 2.56
CA ALA A 204 -0.14 2.95 3.73
C ALA A 204 -0.45 2.05 4.93
N LEU A 205 -1.18 0.94 4.73
CA LEU A 205 -1.45 -0.04 5.78
C LEU A 205 -0.17 -0.68 6.31
N GLY A 206 0.78 -1.03 5.43
CA GLY A 206 2.05 -1.59 5.83
C GLY A 206 2.89 -0.63 6.67
N VAL A 207 2.94 0.65 6.29
CA VAL A 207 3.63 1.71 7.04
C VAL A 207 3.00 1.91 8.42
N ILE A 208 1.67 1.95 8.50
CA ILE A 208 0.97 2.07 9.78
C ILE A 208 1.29 0.89 10.69
N ALA A 209 1.25 -0.34 10.17
CA ALA A 209 1.62 -1.51 10.95
C ALA A 209 3.06 -1.45 11.46
N ALA A 210 3.99 -0.96 10.63
CA ALA A 210 5.38 -0.77 11.03
C ALA A 210 5.51 0.28 12.16
N ILE A 211 4.88 1.46 12.02
CA ILE A 211 4.90 2.54 13.02
C ILE A 211 4.28 2.08 14.34
N VAL A 212 3.11 1.44 14.28
CA VAL A 212 2.40 0.96 15.48
C VAL A 212 3.22 -0.13 16.19
N THR A 213 3.88 -1.02 15.43
CA THR A 213 4.79 -2.03 16.00
C THR A 213 6.02 -1.40 16.66
N SER A 214 6.64 -0.40 16.02
CA SER A 214 7.75 0.35 16.60
C SER A 214 7.35 1.15 17.85
N GLY A 215 6.17 1.77 17.84
CA GLY A 215 5.63 2.49 19.00
C GLY A 215 5.34 1.56 20.18
N ALA A 216 4.74 0.39 19.92
CA ALA A 216 4.53 -0.63 20.95
C ALA A 216 5.85 -1.16 21.52
N LEU A 217 6.88 -1.32 20.67
CA LEU A 217 8.21 -1.75 21.12
C LEU A 217 8.84 -0.71 22.03
N ARG A 218 8.72 0.57 21.66
CA ARG A 218 9.18 1.68 22.49
C ARG A 218 8.48 1.70 23.84
N ALA A 219 7.16 1.54 23.88
CA ALA A 219 6.42 1.47 25.14
C ALA A 219 6.89 0.32 26.03
N ALA A 220 7.20 -0.85 25.42
CA ALA A 220 7.79 -1.97 26.14
C ALA A 220 9.21 -1.65 26.65
N PHE A 221 10.05 -0.99 25.84
CA PHE A 221 11.38 -0.57 26.24
C PHE A 221 11.36 0.39 27.44
N LEU A 222 10.52 1.43 27.40
CA LEU A 222 10.40 2.40 28.50
C LEU A 222 9.84 1.79 29.78
N ALA A 223 9.02 0.74 29.67
CA ALA A 223 8.55 0.01 30.84
C ALA A 223 9.66 -0.82 31.51
N ALA A 224 10.64 -1.30 30.74
CA ALA A 224 11.83 -1.96 31.28
C ALA A 224 12.88 -0.99 31.82
N HIS A 225 13.07 0.15 31.13
CA HIS A 225 14.12 1.12 31.39
C HIS A 225 13.60 2.57 31.35
N PRO A 226 12.83 3.02 32.36
CA PRO A 226 12.31 4.39 32.41
C PRO A 226 13.41 5.45 32.35
N GLU A 227 14.57 5.15 32.92
CA GLU A 227 15.74 6.03 33.00
C GLU A 227 16.52 6.17 31.69
N ARG A 228 16.27 5.28 30.70
CA ARG A 228 16.97 5.25 29.41
C ARG A 228 16.10 5.80 28.26
N ALA A 229 15.15 6.67 28.56
CA ALA A 229 14.22 7.21 27.57
C ALA A 229 14.92 7.89 26.38
N ASP A 230 16.07 8.51 26.62
CA ASP A 230 16.88 9.19 25.60
C ASP A 230 17.55 8.24 24.61
N GLU A 231 17.67 6.94 24.94
CA GLU A 231 18.23 5.94 24.02
C GLU A 231 17.23 5.49 22.95
N PHE A 232 15.92 5.63 23.23
CA PHE A 232 14.85 5.38 22.28
C PHE A 232 13.88 6.56 22.19
N PRO A 233 14.33 7.71 21.67
CA PRO A 233 13.53 8.92 21.64
C PRO A 233 12.35 8.76 20.68
N ALA A 234 11.19 9.33 21.05
CA ALA A 234 9.97 9.29 20.24
C ALA A 234 10.18 9.83 18.82
N VAL A 235 11.11 10.80 18.66
CA VAL A 235 11.48 11.39 17.37
C VAL A 235 11.97 10.35 16.36
N ASN A 236 12.62 9.26 16.81
CA ASN A 236 13.09 8.20 15.91
C ASN A 236 11.93 7.46 15.25
N VAL A 237 10.82 7.26 15.97
CA VAL A 237 9.60 6.65 15.42
C VAL A 237 8.96 7.59 14.40
N LEU A 238 8.98 8.91 14.66
CA LEU A 238 8.48 9.91 13.73
C LEU A 238 9.33 10.00 12.46
N TYR A 239 10.66 9.98 12.57
CA TYR A 239 11.56 9.92 11.41
C TYR A 239 11.34 8.67 10.57
N TYR A 240 11.08 7.53 11.21
CA TYR A 240 10.74 6.29 10.51
C TYR A 240 9.43 6.41 9.72
N GLY A 241 8.39 7.01 10.32
CA GLY A 241 7.14 7.30 9.62
C GLY A 241 7.29 8.31 8.48
N ALA A 242 8.07 9.38 8.70
CA ALA A 242 8.34 10.40 7.70
C ALA A 242 9.10 9.84 6.49
N LEU A 243 10.12 9.00 6.73
CA LEU A 243 10.86 8.32 5.66
C LEU A 243 9.92 7.52 4.76
N PHE A 244 9.01 6.73 5.35
CA PHE A 244 8.05 5.97 4.56
C PHE A 244 7.01 6.82 3.84
N ALA A 245 6.58 7.94 4.42
CA ALA A 245 5.69 8.87 3.74
C ALA A 245 6.36 9.49 2.50
N VAL A 246 7.65 9.83 2.60
CA VAL A 246 8.46 10.30 1.46
C VAL A 246 8.58 9.19 0.41
N LEU A 247 8.93 7.96 0.80
CA LEU A 247 9.01 6.83 -0.11
C LEU A 247 7.68 6.56 -0.82
N LEU A 248 6.56 6.57 -0.09
CA LEU A 248 5.23 6.44 -0.68
C LEU A 248 4.96 7.55 -1.70
N SER A 249 5.32 8.80 -1.37
CA SER A 249 5.12 9.93 -2.27
C SER A 249 5.94 9.79 -3.55
N VAL A 250 7.21 9.39 -3.43
CA VAL A 250 8.10 9.14 -4.57
C VAL A 250 7.59 8.03 -5.47
N LEU A 251 6.91 7.01 -4.93
CA LEU A 251 6.33 5.92 -5.72
C LEU A 251 4.95 6.27 -6.31
N ALA A 252 4.08 6.89 -5.52
CA ALA A 252 2.68 7.11 -5.88
C ALA A 252 2.49 8.32 -6.81
N VAL A 253 3.23 9.42 -6.58
CA VAL A 253 3.05 10.66 -7.34
C VAL A 253 3.38 10.48 -8.83
N PRO A 254 4.53 9.89 -9.22
CA PRO A 254 4.84 9.69 -10.64
C PRO A 254 3.85 8.75 -11.33
N LEU A 255 3.41 7.69 -10.64
CA LEU A 255 2.42 6.75 -11.17
C LEU A 255 1.05 7.42 -11.37
N ALA A 256 0.60 8.21 -10.40
CA ALA A 256 -0.65 8.95 -10.50
C ALA A 256 -0.58 10.01 -11.61
N ALA A 257 0.56 10.68 -11.76
CA ALA A 257 0.81 11.63 -12.84
C ALA A 257 0.79 10.95 -14.22
N SER A 258 1.48 9.80 -14.37
CA SER A 258 1.50 9.06 -15.64
C SER A 258 0.11 8.56 -16.02
N TRP A 259 -0.65 8.02 -15.06
CA TRP A 259 -2.02 7.58 -15.29
C TRP A 259 -2.93 8.76 -15.70
N ARG A 260 -2.83 9.91 -15.01
CA ARG A 260 -3.64 11.09 -15.31
C ARG A 260 -3.29 11.69 -16.67
N SER A 261 -2.01 11.65 -17.05
CA SER A 261 -1.55 12.04 -18.39
C SER A 261 -2.21 11.17 -19.46
N CYS A 262 -2.19 9.83 -19.28
CA CYS A 262 -2.83 8.90 -20.21
C CYS A 262 -4.34 9.12 -20.30
N ALA A 263 -5.02 9.26 -19.16
CA ALA A 263 -6.46 9.52 -19.13
C ALA A 263 -6.83 10.83 -19.84
N ARG A 264 -6.05 11.90 -19.66
CA ARG A 264 -6.22 13.15 -20.42
C ARG A 264 -5.96 12.95 -21.91
N GLY A 265 -4.92 12.21 -22.27
CA GLY A 265 -4.63 11.88 -23.67
C GLY A 265 -5.80 11.17 -24.36
N VAL A 266 -6.46 10.22 -23.68
CA VAL A 266 -7.68 9.58 -24.20
C VAL A 266 -8.81 10.58 -24.42
N VAL A 267 -9.02 11.51 -23.49
CA VAL A 267 -10.07 12.54 -23.62
C VAL A 267 -9.78 13.50 -24.76
N GLU A 268 -8.54 13.99 -24.85
CA GLU A 268 -8.07 14.89 -25.92
C GLU A 268 -8.22 14.23 -27.30
N GLN A 269 -7.86 12.94 -27.42
CA GLN A 269 -7.96 12.22 -28.68
C GLN A 269 -9.41 11.87 -29.05
N ALA A 270 -10.23 11.49 -28.06
CA ALA A 270 -11.65 11.19 -28.28
C ALA A 270 -12.44 12.45 -28.69
N TYR A 271 -12.17 13.57 -28.02
CA TYR A 271 -12.86 14.85 -28.19
C TYR A 271 -11.84 15.98 -28.40
N PRO A 272 -11.21 16.06 -29.59
CA PRO A 272 -10.30 17.14 -29.92
C PRO A 272 -11.03 18.48 -29.94
N LEU A 273 -10.28 19.57 -29.75
CA LEU A 273 -10.82 20.92 -29.85
C LEU A 273 -11.37 21.14 -31.27
N PRO A 274 -12.63 21.59 -31.43
CA PRO A 274 -13.18 21.90 -32.74
C PRO A 274 -12.31 22.92 -33.50
N ALA A 275 -12.20 22.75 -34.81
CA ALA A 275 -11.36 23.62 -35.66
C ALA A 275 -11.84 25.08 -35.71
N ASP A 276 -13.14 25.32 -35.46
CA ASP A 276 -13.76 26.63 -35.33
C ASP A 276 -13.58 27.26 -33.94
N GLY A 277 -12.99 26.51 -32.99
CA GLY A 277 -12.80 26.94 -31.60
C GLY A 277 -14.11 27.05 -30.79
N GLN A 278 -15.25 26.60 -31.34
CA GLN A 278 -16.57 26.75 -30.70
C GLN A 278 -17.16 25.38 -30.33
N PRO A 279 -16.89 24.88 -29.11
CA PRO A 279 -17.48 23.61 -28.66
C PRO A 279 -18.98 23.73 -28.48
N THR A 280 -19.73 22.80 -29.07
CA THR A 280 -21.19 22.69 -28.87
C THR A 280 -21.52 22.06 -27.52
N GLU A 281 -22.74 22.27 -27.03
CA GLU A 281 -23.20 21.70 -25.76
C GLU A 281 -23.13 20.16 -25.72
N GLU A 282 -23.42 19.50 -26.84
CA GLU A 282 -23.30 18.04 -26.96
C GLU A 282 -21.83 17.58 -26.86
N TRP A 283 -20.90 18.33 -27.44
CA TRP A 283 -19.46 18.06 -27.31
C TRP A 283 -19.02 18.23 -25.85
N VAL A 284 -19.39 19.33 -25.19
CA VAL A 284 -19.02 19.62 -23.80
C VAL A 284 -19.56 18.56 -22.85
N SER A 285 -20.85 18.20 -23.00
CA SER A 285 -21.48 17.17 -22.15
C SER A 285 -20.89 15.77 -22.37
N SER A 286 -20.46 15.44 -23.58
CA SER A 286 -19.85 14.13 -23.86
C SER A 286 -18.42 14.04 -23.33
N ARG A 287 -17.64 15.11 -23.49
CA ARG A 287 -16.30 15.23 -22.91
C ARG A 287 -16.35 15.16 -21.37
N SER A 288 -17.26 15.91 -20.74
CA SER A 288 -17.38 15.93 -19.27
C SER A 288 -17.81 14.56 -18.70
N ARG A 289 -18.69 13.82 -19.39
CA ARG A 289 -19.04 12.44 -19.00
C ARG A 289 -17.82 11.51 -19.02
N LEU A 290 -16.95 11.64 -20.03
CA LEU A 290 -15.74 10.83 -20.11
C LEU A 290 -14.71 11.24 -19.06
N GLU A 291 -14.54 12.53 -18.80
CA GLU A 291 -13.67 13.05 -17.73
C GLU A 291 -14.14 12.55 -16.35
N ALA A 292 -15.45 12.59 -16.07
CA ALA A 292 -16.03 12.07 -14.84
C ALA A 292 -15.87 10.55 -14.71
N LEU A 293 -16.05 9.81 -15.81
CA LEU A 293 -15.84 8.36 -15.83
C LEU A 293 -14.39 8.01 -15.48
N LEU A 294 -13.43 8.76 -16.03
CA LEU A 294 -12.00 8.61 -15.78
C LEU A 294 -11.54 9.33 -14.51
N HIS A 295 -12.44 9.79 -13.64
CA HIS A 295 -12.11 10.47 -12.38
C HIS A 295 -11.13 11.66 -12.53
N LEU A 296 -11.14 12.33 -13.68
CA LEU A 296 -10.31 13.51 -13.93
C LEU A 296 -10.85 14.75 -13.20
N ASP A 297 -12.14 14.76 -12.89
CA ASP A 297 -12.84 15.76 -12.07
C ASP A 297 -12.47 15.68 -10.58
N VAL A 298 -12.03 14.51 -10.10
CA VAL A 298 -11.61 14.33 -8.73
C VAL A 298 -10.17 14.82 -8.55
N SER A 299 -9.97 15.70 -7.56
CA SER A 299 -8.61 16.06 -7.12
C SER A 299 -7.91 14.82 -6.59
N LEU A 300 -6.72 14.52 -7.12
CA LEU A 300 -5.87 13.37 -6.77
C LEU A 300 -5.70 13.19 -5.25
N LEU A 301 -5.80 14.26 -4.48
CA LEU A 301 -5.61 14.29 -3.03
C LEU A 301 -6.89 14.01 -2.22
N ARG A 302 -8.10 14.18 -2.78
CA ARG A 302 -9.34 14.04 -2.00
C ARG A 302 -9.62 12.59 -1.56
N ASN A 303 -9.25 11.61 -2.37
CA ASN A 303 -9.49 10.19 -2.08
C ASN A 303 -8.51 9.61 -1.04
N PRO A 304 -7.18 9.80 -1.13
CA PRO A 304 -6.26 9.34 -0.08
C PRO A 304 -6.46 10.08 1.24
N LEU A 305 -6.90 11.34 1.23
CA LEU A 305 -7.29 12.04 2.46
C LEU A 305 -8.44 11.33 3.16
N THR A 306 -9.44 10.84 2.43
CA THR A 306 -10.56 10.10 3.02
C THR A 306 -10.11 8.78 3.66
N ALA A 307 -9.16 8.08 3.04
CA ALA A 307 -8.54 6.89 3.62
C ALA A 307 -7.71 7.23 4.88
N LEU A 308 -6.98 8.35 4.88
CA LEU A 308 -6.28 8.86 6.06
C LEU A 308 -7.27 9.28 7.17
N THR A 309 -8.46 9.76 6.85
CA THR A 309 -9.49 10.10 7.85
C THR A 309 -10.00 8.85 8.57
N ILE A 310 -10.18 7.73 7.88
CA ILE A 310 -10.55 6.44 8.49
C ILE A 310 -9.45 5.94 9.43
N LEU A 311 -8.20 6.22 9.08
CA LEU A 311 -7.03 5.87 9.88
C LEU A 311 -6.70 6.92 10.95
N SER A 312 -7.44 8.03 10.99
CA SER A 312 -7.23 9.14 11.91
C SER A 312 -7.27 8.72 13.39
N PRO A 313 -8.16 7.82 13.86
CA PRO A 313 -8.13 7.35 15.25
C PRO A 313 -6.84 6.58 15.59
N LEU A 314 -6.30 5.81 14.63
CA LEU A 314 -5.03 5.09 14.80
C LEU A 314 -3.84 6.05 14.79
N LEU A 315 -3.83 7.01 13.87
CA LEU A 315 -2.83 8.08 13.80
C LEU A 315 -2.87 8.96 15.05
N THR A 316 -4.06 9.32 15.52
CA THR A 316 -4.28 10.12 16.73
C THR A 316 -3.89 9.33 17.97
N GLY A 317 -4.22 8.04 18.05
CA GLY A 317 -3.78 7.17 19.15
C GLY A 317 -2.27 6.97 19.19
N ALA A 318 -1.64 6.78 18.02
CA ALA A 318 -0.19 6.73 17.89
C ALA A 318 0.44 8.07 18.31
N LEU A 319 -0.02 9.19 17.74
CA LEU A 319 0.45 10.54 18.10
C LEU A 319 0.24 10.84 19.58
N ALA A 320 -0.92 10.50 20.16
CA ALA A 320 -1.21 10.69 21.58
C ALA A 320 -0.27 9.91 22.50
N ALA A 321 0.23 8.75 22.07
CA ALA A 321 1.28 8.02 22.78
C ALA A 321 2.64 8.76 22.76
N PHE A 322 2.84 9.71 21.84
CA PHE A 322 4.06 10.51 21.71
C PHE A 322 3.94 11.94 22.27
N ILE A 323 2.71 12.48 22.44
CA ILE A 323 2.47 13.87 22.89
C ILE A 323 2.99 14.20 24.31
N PRO A 324 2.87 13.33 25.34
CA PRO A 324 3.33 13.66 26.69
C PRO A 324 4.84 13.95 26.81
N GLU A 325 5.64 13.53 25.83
CA GLU A 325 7.10 13.71 25.82
C GLU A 325 7.56 14.88 24.92
N LEU A 326 6.77 15.29 23.92
CA LEU A 326 7.08 16.47 23.09
C LEU A 326 6.99 17.79 23.87
N GLY A 327 6.24 17.82 24.98
CA GLY A 327 6.15 18.97 25.88
C GLY A 327 7.22 19.02 26.98
N LYS A 328 8.16 18.05 27.02
CA LYS A 328 9.27 18.00 27.98
C LYS A 328 10.63 18.35 27.36
N VAL A 329 10.65 18.73 26.09
CA VAL A 329 11.82 19.29 25.39
C VAL A 329 11.93 20.77 25.68
#